data_AF-A0A376KQF9-F1
#
_entry.id   AF-A0A376KQF9-F1
#
_cell.length_a   1.000
_cell.length_b   1.000
_cell.length_c   1.000
_cell.angle_alpha   90.00
_cell.angle_beta   90.00
_cell.angle_gamma   90.00
#
_symmetry.space_group_name_H-M   'P 1'
#
loop_
_entity.id
_entity.type
_entity.pdbx_description
1 polymer ?
#
loop_
_entity_poly.entity_id
_entity_poly.type
_entity_poly.pdbx_seq_one_letter_code
_entity_poly.pdbx_strand_id
1 'polypeptide(L)'
;MWDVEGREYLDFAGGIAVLNTGHLHPKVVAAVEAQLKKLSHTCFQVLAYEPYLELCEIMNQKVPGDFAKKTLLVTTGSEAVENAVKIARAAQNVAAPSLLAARTTGARITRWR
;
A
#
# COMPACT_ATOMS: atom_id res chain seq x y z
N MET A 1 14.28 -12.34 16.04
CA MET A 1 15.00 -11.42 15.13
C MET A 1 16.44 -11.34 15.59
N TRP A 2 17.41 -11.24 14.69
CA TRP A 2 18.83 -11.20 15.05
C TRP A 2 19.44 -9.86 14.66
N ASP A 3 20.26 -9.26 15.52
CA ASP A 3 21.06 -8.09 15.15
C ASP A 3 22.40 -8.52 14.50
N VAL A 4 23.19 -7.52 14.08
CA VAL A 4 24.51 -7.72 13.45
C VAL A 4 25.56 -8.31 14.40
N GLU A 5 25.30 -8.29 15.71
CA GLU A 5 26.16 -8.87 16.75
C GLU A 5 25.69 -10.29 17.13
N GLY A 6 24.65 -10.81 16.47
CA GLY A 6 24.11 -12.14 16.74
C GLY A 6 23.28 -12.23 18.01
N ARG A 7 22.70 -11.12 18.50
CA ARG A 7 21.73 -11.16 19.61
C ARG A 7 20.33 -11.42 19.08
N GLU A 8 19.64 -12.34 19.74
CA GLU A 8 18.24 -12.66 19.43
C GLU A 8 17.27 -11.77 20.22
N TYR A 9 16.25 -11.27 19.52
CA TYR A 9 15.18 -10.44 20.04
C TYR A 9 13.82 -11.06 19.75
N LEU A 10 12.96 -11.05 20.76
CA LEU A 10 11.52 -11.26 20.59
C LEU A 10 10.88 -9.94 20.10
N ASP A 11 10.27 -9.99 18.92
CA ASP A 11 9.69 -8.82 18.28
C ASP A 11 8.23 -8.61 18.70
N PHE A 12 8.00 -7.69 19.63
CA PHE A 12 6.67 -7.23 20.03
C PHE A 12 6.19 -6.00 19.25
N ALA A 13 7.00 -5.45 18.33
CA ALA A 13 6.63 -4.29 17.51
C ALA A 13 6.04 -4.69 16.16
N GLY A 14 6.44 -5.85 15.63
CA GLY A 14 5.98 -6.39 14.35
C GLY A 14 6.31 -5.46 13.18
N GLY A 15 7.48 -4.81 13.22
CA GLY A 15 7.89 -3.86 12.18
C GLY A 15 6.91 -2.69 12.00
N ILE A 16 6.44 -2.09 13.11
CA ILE A 16 5.40 -1.05 13.10
C ILE A 16 4.08 -1.61 12.53
N ALA A 17 3.60 -2.70 13.14
CA ALA A 17 2.32 -3.37 12.80
C ALA A 17 2.19 -3.89 11.35
N VAL A 18 3.31 -4.16 10.67
CA VAL A 18 3.32 -4.70 9.30
C VAL A 18 3.42 -6.22 9.27
N LEU A 19 4.24 -6.79 10.15
CA LEU A 19 4.65 -8.21 10.13
C LEU A 19 3.64 -9.13 10.83
N ASN A 20 2.35 -9.01 10.49
CA ASN A 20 1.25 -9.75 11.13
C ASN A 20 1.31 -11.27 10.91
N THR A 21 2.03 -11.73 9.89
CA THR A 21 2.25 -13.17 9.60
C THR A 21 3.62 -13.66 10.09
N GLY A 22 4.36 -12.82 10.82
CA GLY A 22 5.74 -13.06 11.22
C GLY A 22 6.76 -12.68 10.15
N HIS A 23 8.04 -12.81 10.51
CA HIS A 23 9.15 -12.60 9.59
C HIS A 23 9.25 -13.77 8.60
N LEU A 24 9.37 -13.48 7.29
CA LEU A 24 9.61 -14.47 6.23
C LEU A 24 8.62 -15.65 6.17
N HIS A 25 7.32 -15.38 6.27
CA HIS A 25 6.29 -16.43 6.21
C HIS A 25 6.43 -17.29 4.93
N PRO A 26 6.59 -18.63 5.01
CA PRO A 26 6.98 -19.47 3.87
C PRO A 26 6.06 -19.35 2.65
N LYS A 27 4.75 -19.24 2.87
CA LYS A 27 3.78 -19.05 1.77
C LYS A 27 3.94 -17.71 1.04
N VAL A 28 4.33 -16.65 1.76
CA VAL A 28 4.52 -15.32 1.18
C VAL A 28 5.81 -15.32 0.35
N VAL A 29 6.89 -15.88 0.90
CA VAL A 29 8.17 -16.02 0.18
C VAL A 29 7.97 -16.79 -1.12
N ALA A 30 7.35 -17.97 -1.06
CA ALA A 30 7.11 -18.79 -2.24
C ALA A 30 6.25 -18.07 -3.32
N ALA A 31 5.21 -17.33 -2.91
CA ALA A 31 4.37 -16.58 -3.83
C ALA A 31 5.13 -15.43 -4.51
N VAL A 32 5.96 -14.70 -3.75
CA VAL A 32 6.82 -13.63 -4.30
C VAL A 32 7.84 -14.19 -5.28
N GLU A 33 8.55 -15.26 -4.92
CA GLU A 33 9.53 -15.92 -5.79
C GLU A 33 8.90 -16.44 -7.10
N ALA A 34 7.71 -17.04 -7.00
CA ALA A 34 6.98 -17.52 -8.17
C ALA A 34 6.57 -16.37 -9.11
N GLN A 35 6.13 -15.24 -8.55
CA GLN A 35 5.74 -14.08 -9.35
C GLN A 35 6.94 -13.40 -10.00
N LEU A 36 8.08 -13.30 -9.30
CA LEU A 36 9.31 -12.71 -9.86
C LEU A 36 9.85 -13.47 -11.07
N LYS A 37 9.56 -14.78 -11.19
CA LYS A 37 9.87 -15.58 -12.38
C LYS A 37 8.96 -15.30 -13.58
N LYS A 38 7.86 -14.56 -13.39
CA LYS A 38 6.90 -14.17 -14.43
C LYS A 38 7.06 -12.71 -14.82
N LEU A 39 6.90 -11.80 -13.86
CA LEU A 39 7.03 -10.35 -14.04
C LEU A 39 7.22 -9.65 -12.68
N SER A 40 8.00 -8.58 -12.67
CA SER A 40 8.19 -7.73 -11.48
C SER A 40 7.35 -6.45 -11.52
N HIS A 41 7.27 -5.77 -12.67
CA HIS A 41 6.54 -4.52 -12.81
C HIS A 41 6.14 -4.24 -14.27
N THR A 42 4.89 -3.85 -14.49
CA THR A 42 4.37 -3.46 -15.82
C THR A 42 3.69 -2.10 -15.83
N CYS A 43 3.63 -1.41 -14.68
CA CYS A 43 2.72 -0.30 -14.42
C CYS A 43 1.25 -0.69 -14.69
N PHE A 44 0.47 -0.91 -13.63
CA PHE A 44 -0.91 -1.39 -13.76
C PHE A 44 -1.79 -0.50 -14.66
N GLN A 45 -1.54 0.82 -14.67
CA GLN A 45 -2.27 1.77 -15.51
C GLN A 45 -1.99 1.59 -17.01
N VAL A 46 -0.86 0.98 -17.36
CA VAL A 46 -0.47 0.67 -18.74
C VAL A 46 -0.93 -0.74 -19.11
N LEU A 47 -0.67 -1.72 -18.24
CA LEU A 47 -1.02 -3.10 -18.47
C LEU A 47 -1.51 -3.76 -17.18
N ALA A 48 -2.78 -4.15 -17.19
CA ALA A 48 -3.39 -4.90 -16.10
C ALA A 48 -2.83 -6.32 -16.02
N TYR A 49 -2.77 -6.87 -14.81
CA TYR A 49 -2.31 -8.22 -14.54
C TYR A 49 -3.17 -8.88 -13.46
N GLU A 50 -3.36 -10.20 -13.60
CA GLU A 50 -4.32 -11.00 -12.83
C GLU A 50 -4.17 -10.85 -11.30
N PRO A 51 -2.95 -10.92 -10.69
CA PRO A 51 -2.80 -10.72 -9.25
C PRO A 51 -3.34 -9.39 -8.70
N TYR A 52 -3.29 -8.31 -9.50
CA TYR A 52 -3.84 -7.02 -9.08
C TYR A 52 -5.38 -7.09 -9.00
N LEU A 53 -6.00 -7.71 -9.99
CA LEU A 53 -7.46 -7.83 -10.09
C LEU A 53 -8.00 -8.75 -8.99
N GLU A 54 -7.37 -9.91 -8.80
CA GLU A 54 -7.73 -10.86 -7.75
C GLU A 54 -7.67 -10.21 -6.36
N LEU A 55 -6.59 -9.47 -6.07
CA LEU A 55 -6.49 -8.75 -4.81
C LEU A 55 -7.57 -7.67 -4.66
N CYS A 56 -7.86 -6.92 -5.72
CA CYS A 56 -8.96 -5.94 -5.69
C CYS A 56 -10.31 -6.59 -5.39
N GLU A 57 -10.60 -7.75 -5.98
CA GLU A 57 -11.84 -8.50 -5.75
C GLU A 57 -11.94 -9.01 -4.31
N ILE A 58 -10.86 -9.60 -3.79
CA ILE A 58 -10.77 -10.03 -2.38
C ILE A 58 -11.02 -8.85 -1.43
N MET A 59 -10.41 -7.69 -1.71
CA MET A 59 -10.60 -6.49 -0.90
C MET A 59 -12.04 -5.99 -0.93
N ASN A 60 -12.65 -5.94 -2.12
CA ASN A 60 -14.06 -5.55 -2.26
C ASN A 60 -15.00 -6.47 -1.47
N GLN A 61 -14.71 -7.77 -1.39
CA GLN A 61 -15.50 -8.72 -0.62
C GLN A 61 -15.29 -8.59 0.89
N LYS A 62 -14.06 -8.33 1.34
CA LYS A 62 -13.72 -8.29 2.78
C LYS A 62 -14.10 -7.00 3.50
N VAL A 63 -14.09 -5.86 2.80
CA VAL A 63 -14.45 -4.57 3.40
C VAL A 63 -15.96 -4.54 3.72
N PRO A 64 -16.38 -4.05 4.90
CA PRO A 64 -17.78 -4.04 5.31
C PRO A 64 -18.69 -3.21 4.39
N GLY A 65 -19.98 -3.53 4.41
CA GLY A 65 -21.03 -2.83 3.65
C GLY A 65 -21.56 -3.65 2.46
N ASP A 66 -22.86 -3.52 2.20
CA ASP A 66 -23.58 -4.20 1.11
C ASP A 66 -23.90 -3.24 -0.03
N PHE A 67 -22.83 -2.75 -0.68
CA PHE A 67 -22.91 -1.87 -1.84
C PHE A 67 -21.76 -2.17 -2.81
N ALA A 68 -21.88 -1.70 -4.04
CA ALA A 68 -20.84 -1.89 -5.06
C ALA A 68 -19.54 -1.17 -4.66
N LYS A 69 -18.44 -1.93 -4.57
CA LYS A 69 -17.12 -1.46 -4.13
C LYS A 69 -16.10 -1.57 -5.25
N LYS A 70 -15.13 -0.65 -5.27
CA LYS A 70 -13.96 -0.66 -6.14
C LYS A 70 -12.72 -0.38 -5.30
N THR A 71 -11.60 -1.00 -5.66
CA THR A 71 -10.33 -0.89 -4.93
C THR A 71 -9.27 -0.24 -5.82
N LEU A 72 -8.44 0.60 -5.22
CA LEU A 72 -7.22 1.15 -5.80
C LEU A 72 -6.04 0.71 -4.92
N LEU A 73 -5.06 0.03 -5.51
CA LEU A 73 -3.84 -0.38 -4.81
C LEU A 73 -2.72 0.64 -5.05
N VAL A 74 -2.05 1.01 -3.96
CA VAL A 74 -0.90 1.92 -3.91
C VAL A 74 0.15 1.36 -2.96
N THR A 75 1.36 1.92 -2.95
CA THR A 75 2.51 1.33 -2.25
C THR A 75 2.51 1.68 -0.75
N THR A 76 2.05 2.88 -0.40
CA THR A 76 2.14 3.40 0.97
C THR A 76 0.79 3.79 1.55
N GLY A 77 0.70 3.78 2.89
CA GLY A 77 -0.47 4.29 3.60
C GLY A 77 -0.74 5.77 3.33
N SER A 78 0.32 6.58 3.17
CA SER A 78 0.17 8.00 2.83
C SER A 78 -0.48 8.21 1.46
N GLU A 79 -0.01 7.48 0.43
CA GLU A 79 -0.65 7.52 -0.90
C GLU A 79 -2.11 7.08 -0.85
N ALA A 80 -2.42 6.09 -0.01
CA ALA A 80 -3.80 5.60 0.15
C ALA A 80 -4.70 6.71 0.71
N VAL A 81 -4.25 7.43 1.74
CA VAL A 81 -4.98 8.55 2.32
C VAL A 81 -5.12 9.72 1.34
N GLU A 82 -4.05 10.07 0.62
CA GLU A 82 -4.11 11.12 -0.42
C GLU A 82 -5.14 10.80 -1.50
N ASN A 83 -5.12 9.57 -2.03
CA ASN A 83 -6.06 9.17 -3.07
C ASN A 83 -7.49 9.06 -2.53
N ALA A 84 -7.69 8.60 -1.29
CA ALA A 84 -9.02 8.60 -0.66
C ALA A 84 -9.63 10.01 -0.61
N VAL A 85 -8.84 11.02 -0.20
CA VAL A 85 -9.29 12.42 -0.18
C VAL A 85 -9.58 12.93 -1.59
N LYS A 86 -8.73 12.61 -2.57
CA LYS A 86 -8.95 13.00 -3.98
C LYS A 86 -10.24 12.41 -4.54
N ILE A 87 -10.51 11.12 -4.28
CA ILE A 87 -11.73 10.43 -4.72
C ILE A 87 -12.97 11.05 -4.04
N ALA A 88 -12.91 11.33 -2.74
CA ALA A 88 -14.01 11.96 -2.01
C ALA A 88 -14.34 13.36 -2.56
N ARG A 89 -13.34 14.18 -2.87
CA ARG A 89 -13.53 15.50 -3.47
C ARG A 89 -14.10 15.42 -4.88
N ALA A 90 -13.57 14.51 -5.70
CA ALA A 90 -14.06 14.29 -7.06
C ALA A 90 -15.53 13.85 -7.07
N ALA A 91 -15.94 12.99 -6.12
CA ALA A 91 -17.34 12.59 -5.97
C ALA A 91 -18.28 13.75 -5.57
N GLN A 92 -17.75 14.78 -4.92
CA GLN A 92 -18.51 15.97 -4.50
C GLN A 92 -18.39 17.16 -5.48
N ASN A 93 -17.68 17.02 -6.61
CA ASN A 93 -17.37 18.11 -7.57
C ASN A 93 -16.74 19.36 -6.92
N VAL A 94 -16.04 19.20 -5.79
CA VAL A 94 -15.31 20.31 -5.16
C VAL A 94 -13.94 20.42 -5.84
N ALA A 95 -13.67 21.56 -6.48
CA ALA A 95 -12.36 21.84 -7.07
C ALA A 95 -11.27 21.70 -5.99
N ALA A 96 -10.26 20.87 -6.24
CA ALA A 96 -9.25 20.55 -5.23
C ALA A 96 -8.16 21.65 -5.19
N PRO A 97 -8.00 22.43 -4.10
CA PRO A 97 -6.71 23.01 -3.80
C PRO A 97 -5.75 21.85 -3.46
N SER A 98 -4.56 21.85 -4.07
CA SER A 98 -3.53 20.83 -3.95
C SER A 98 -3.27 20.47 -2.47
N LEU A 99 -3.71 19.28 -2.06
CA LEU A 99 -3.40 18.72 -0.74
C LEU A 99 -2.17 17.84 -0.88
N LEU A 100 -1.09 18.26 -0.23
CA LEU A 100 0.13 17.49 0.01
C LEU A 100 -0.07 16.75 1.33
N ALA A 101 -0.19 15.42 1.35
CA ALA A 101 -0.13 14.69 2.63
C ALA A 101 1.33 14.58 3.06
N ALA A 102 1.57 15.00 4.30
CA ALA A 102 2.90 15.15 4.86
C ALA A 102 3.58 13.78 5.09
N ARG A 103 4.30 13.29 4.08
CA ARG A 103 5.61 12.59 4.18
C ARG A 103 6.35 12.43 2.83
N THR A 104 6.02 13.26 1.84
CA THR A 104 6.74 13.38 0.56
C THR A 104 7.73 14.58 0.53
N THR A 105 7.82 15.39 1.58
CA THR A 105 8.77 16.52 1.65
C THR A 105 9.70 16.43 2.86
N GLY A 106 10.75 15.63 2.72
CA GLY A 106 11.95 15.72 3.55
C GLY A 106 12.97 16.70 2.96
N ALA A 107 12.64 18.00 2.89
CA ALA A 107 13.60 19.11 2.78
C ALA A 107 12.87 20.46 2.86
N ARG A 108 13.30 21.31 3.81
CA ARG A 108 13.06 22.77 3.95
C ARG A 108 12.00 23.39 3.00
N ILE A 109 10.84 23.71 3.56
CA ILE A 109 9.88 24.63 2.93
C ILE A 109 10.31 26.06 3.29
N THR A 110 11.00 26.72 2.36
CA THR A 110 10.93 28.17 2.26
C THR A 110 9.52 28.56 1.86
N ARG A 111 8.94 29.44 2.66
CA ARG A 111 7.64 30.10 2.51
C ARG A 111 7.53 30.76 1.13
N TRP A 112 6.45 30.50 0.39
CA TRP A 112 6.03 31.36 -0.71
C TRP A 112 4.51 31.56 -0.69
N ARG A 113 4.16 32.83 -0.90
CA ARG A 113 2.80 33.35 -1.11
C ARG A 113 2.24 32.86 -2.44
#